data_AF-A0A3M1UII0-F1
#
_entry.id   AF-A0A3M1UII0-F1
#
_cell.length_a   1.000
_cell.length_b   1.000
_cell.length_c   1.000
_cell.angle_alpha   90.00
_cell.angle_beta   90.00
_cell.angle_gamma   90.00
#
_symmetry.space_group_name_H-M   'P 1'
#
loop_
_entity.id
_entity.type
_entity.pdbx_description
1 polymer ?
#
loop_
_entity_poly.entity_id
_entity_poly.type
_entity_poly.pdbx_seq_one_letter_code
_entity_poly.pdbx_strand_id
1 'polypeptide(L)'
;LVFGKRAEDGVLRGRRFYHGPLGFTLELPAGWHVENLPDRLVARAPDGKALVQLTTTDRNRRLTPREFLLRRIDLRSLRDERAFPVHGLPGHTALGRADTPWGRRWVRYVVLFLDDRAYLLAGATDDPADPRRDAATLATARSFHRLRPGERRLAQPLRLHLVRARPGTRYAALARRSPLPEHAADLLRLLNHDWPRGEPRPGQLLKVVR
;
A
#
# COMPACT_ATOMS: atom_id res chain seq x y z
N LEU A 1 -22.15 -6.78 -2.64
CA LEU A 1 -21.48 -6.87 -1.32
C LEU A 1 -19.98 -6.66 -1.53
N VAL A 2 -19.33 -5.78 -0.76
CA VAL A 2 -17.87 -5.55 -0.84
C VAL A 2 -17.14 -6.72 -0.16
N PHE A 3 -16.05 -7.17 -0.77
CA PHE A 3 -15.17 -8.21 -0.23
C PHE A 3 -13.90 -7.59 0.35
N GLY A 4 -13.62 -7.82 1.63
CA GLY A 4 -12.42 -7.31 2.31
C GLY A 4 -12.59 -5.89 2.89
N LYS A 5 -11.46 -5.20 3.13
CA LYS A 5 -11.43 -3.81 3.64
C LYS A 5 -12.11 -2.85 2.66
N ARG A 6 -12.66 -1.74 3.16
CA ARG A 6 -13.38 -0.75 2.32
C ARG A 6 -12.38 -0.13 1.33
N ALA A 7 -12.76 0.02 0.06
CA ALA A 7 -11.90 0.70 -0.92
C ALA A 7 -11.70 2.20 -0.66
N GLU A 8 -12.51 2.77 0.23
CA GLU A 8 -12.27 4.09 0.81
C GLU A 8 -10.90 4.16 1.50
N ASP A 9 -10.43 3.04 2.04
CA ASP A 9 -9.11 2.91 2.67
C ASP A 9 -8.01 2.54 1.66
N GLY A 10 -8.33 2.39 0.37
CA GLY A 10 -7.41 1.94 -0.68
C GLY A 10 -7.29 0.41 -0.83
N VAL A 11 -6.68 0.00 -1.94
CA VAL A 11 -6.65 -1.39 -2.42
C VAL A 11 -5.22 -1.82 -2.72
N LEU A 12 -4.80 -2.93 -2.12
CA LEU A 12 -3.51 -3.57 -2.40
C LEU A 12 -3.66 -4.65 -3.49
N ARG A 13 -2.88 -4.57 -4.55
CA ARG A 13 -2.77 -5.57 -5.64
C ARG A 13 -1.31 -6.01 -5.75
N GLY A 14 -1.02 -7.21 -5.24
CA GLY A 14 0.38 -7.63 -5.06
C GLY A 14 1.11 -6.64 -4.16
N ARG A 15 2.13 -5.97 -4.69
CA ARG A 15 2.90 -4.93 -3.98
C ARG A 15 2.47 -3.49 -4.31
N ARG A 16 1.48 -3.27 -5.19
CA ARG A 16 1.00 -1.92 -5.52
C ARG A 16 -0.23 -1.57 -4.71
N PHE A 17 -0.19 -0.40 -4.09
CA PHE A 17 -1.31 0.16 -3.36
C PHE A 17 -1.95 1.28 -4.19
N TYR A 18 -3.26 1.20 -4.38
CA TYR A 18 -4.07 2.15 -5.14
C TYR A 18 -5.10 2.80 -4.23
N HIS A 19 -5.14 4.13 -4.20
CA HIS A 19 -6.14 4.85 -3.43
C HIS A 19 -7.03 5.67 -4.37
N GLY A 20 -8.24 5.17 -4.64
CA GLY A 20 -9.18 5.77 -5.60
C GLY A 20 -9.58 7.20 -5.23
N PRO A 21 -10.16 7.43 -4.03
CA PRO A 21 -10.58 8.76 -3.58
C PRO A 21 -9.45 9.79 -3.53
N LEU A 22 -8.29 9.42 -2.97
CA LEU A 22 -7.11 10.28 -2.87
C LEU A 22 -6.29 10.38 -4.17
N GLY A 23 -6.64 9.60 -5.19
CA GLY A 23 -6.09 9.74 -6.52
C GLY A 23 -4.61 9.36 -6.69
N PHE A 24 -4.04 8.52 -5.82
CA PHE A 24 -2.63 8.12 -5.91
C PHE A 24 -2.43 6.60 -5.95
N THR A 25 -1.23 6.21 -6.38
CA THR A 25 -0.72 4.85 -6.27
C THR A 25 0.76 4.87 -5.90
N LEU A 26 1.23 3.79 -5.27
CA LEU A 26 2.65 3.53 -5.02
C LEU A 26 2.91 2.02 -4.99
N GLU A 27 4.18 1.66 -5.02
CA GLU A 27 4.67 0.31 -4.97
C GLU A 27 5.52 0.10 -3.72
N LEU A 28 5.13 -0.88 -2.90
CA LEU A 28 5.80 -1.26 -1.68
C LEU A 28 6.97 -2.23 -1.96
N PRO A 29 7.92 -2.37 -1.01
CA PRO A 29 9.04 -3.28 -1.19
C PRO A 29 8.58 -4.73 -1.37
N ALA A 30 9.28 -5.48 -2.22
CA ALA A 30 8.93 -6.87 -2.51
C ALA A 30 9.10 -7.76 -1.27
N GLY A 31 8.15 -8.68 -1.06
CA GLY A 31 8.16 -9.63 0.05
C GLY A 31 7.81 -9.03 1.42
N TRP A 32 7.61 -7.72 1.53
CA TRP A 32 7.26 -7.09 2.80
C TRP A 32 5.79 -7.34 3.14
N HIS A 33 5.52 -7.57 4.43
CA HIS A 33 4.15 -7.70 4.92
C HIS A 33 3.49 -6.32 4.99
N VAL A 34 2.28 -6.19 4.45
CA VAL A 34 1.61 -4.90 4.30
C VAL A 34 0.33 -4.86 5.12
N GLU A 35 0.23 -3.85 5.97
CA GLU A 35 -0.93 -3.55 6.78
C GLU A 35 -1.54 -2.21 6.33
N ASN A 36 -2.76 -2.27 5.78
CA ASN A 36 -3.55 -1.07 5.47
C ASN A 36 -4.45 -0.71 6.66
N LEU A 37 -4.12 0.36 7.38
CA LEU A 37 -4.87 0.88 8.53
C LEU A 37 -5.65 2.15 8.11
N PRO A 38 -6.72 2.54 8.84
CA PRO A 38 -7.55 3.70 8.46
C PRO A 38 -6.79 5.02 8.31
N ASP A 39 -5.71 5.20 9.08
CA ASP A 39 -4.91 6.44 9.11
C ASP A 39 -3.52 6.30 8.45
N ARG A 40 -3.09 5.08 8.10
CA ARG A 40 -1.73 4.82 7.61
C ARG A 40 -1.59 3.49 6.86
N LEU A 41 -0.61 3.44 5.96
CA LEU A 41 -0.16 2.21 5.33
C LEU A 41 1.20 1.83 5.89
N VAL A 42 1.35 0.61 6.40
CA VAL A 42 2.61 0.11 6.98
C VAL A 42 3.09 -1.10 6.20
N ALA A 43 4.34 -1.09 5.75
CA ALA A 43 5.02 -2.26 5.21
C ALA A 43 6.18 -2.65 6.12
N ARG A 44 6.29 -3.92 6.49
CA ARG A 44 7.34 -4.46 7.37
C ARG A 44 8.18 -5.50 6.62
N ALA A 45 9.49 -5.41 6.79
CA ALA A 45 10.39 -6.40 6.23
C ALA A 45 10.14 -7.80 6.83
N PRO A 46 10.38 -8.89 6.09
CA PRO A 46 10.16 -10.27 6.57
C PRO A 46 10.92 -10.62 7.85
N ASP A 47 12.10 -10.04 8.02
CA ASP A 47 12.96 -10.24 9.18
C ASP A 47 12.60 -9.34 10.38
N GLY A 48 11.60 -8.46 10.23
CA GLY A 48 11.17 -7.55 11.29
C GLY A 48 12.19 -6.46 11.63
N LYS A 49 13.15 -6.19 10.75
CA LYS A 49 14.26 -5.25 10.97
C LYS A 49 14.13 -3.90 10.27
N ALA A 50 13.07 -3.75 9.47
CA ALA A 50 12.76 -2.49 8.81
C ALA A 50 11.25 -2.33 8.59
N LEU A 51 10.81 -1.08 8.52
CA LEU A 51 9.46 -0.71 8.17
C LEU A 51 9.45 0.56 7.32
N VAL A 52 8.44 0.66 6.46
CA VAL A 52 8.08 1.88 5.73
C VAL A 52 6.63 2.18 6.06
N GLN A 53 6.37 3.38 6.54
CA GLN A 53 5.03 3.87 6.81
C GLN A 53 4.70 5.02 5.86
N LEU A 54 3.49 5.04 5.31
CA LEU A 54 2.90 6.19 4.63
C LEU A 54 1.74 6.75 5.47
N THR A 55 1.74 8.05 5.70
CA THR A 55 0.60 8.81 6.24
C THR A 55 0.24 9.97 5.31
N THR A 56 -0.95 10.55 5.50
CA THR A 56 -1.37 11.73 4.75
C THR A 56 -2.03 12.76 5.66
N THR A 57 -1.83 14.04 5.34
CA THR A 57 -2.46 15.18 6.03
C THR A 57 -2.57 16.38 5.08
N ASP A 58 -3.21 17.46 5.50
CA ASP A 58 -3.24 18.72 4.73
C ASP A 58 -1.81 19.26 4.53
N ARG A 59 -1.49 19.71 3.31
CA ARG A 59 -0.11 20.14 3.01
C ARG A 59 0.29 21.48 3.60
N ASN A 60 -0.67 22.29 4.06
CA ASN A 60 -0.53 23.72 4.30
C ASN A 60 0.09 24.43 3.09
N ARG A 61 -0.73 25.08 2.26
CA ARG A 61 -0.31 25.72 1.00
C ARG A 61 0.78 26.80 1.14
N ARG A 62 1.10 27.23 2.36
CA ARG A 62 2.16 28.22 2.64
C ARG A 62 3.54 27.58 2.86
N LEU A 63 3.62 26.26 3.07
CA LEU A 63 4.87 25.56 3.33
C LEU A 63 5.39 24.91 2.05
N THR A 64 6.69 25.04 1.82
CA THR A 64 7.41 24.15 0.90
C THR A 64 7.52 22.74 1.48
N PRO A 65 7.79 21.71 0.65
CA PRO A 65 8.03 20.35 1.15
C PRO A 65 9.12 20.27 2.23
N ARG A 66 10.21 21.04 2.09
CA ARG A 66 11.26 21.11 3.12
C ARG A 66 10.75 21.72 4.42
N GLU A 67 10.07 22.86 4.35
CA GLU A 67 9.52 23.53 5.54
C GLU A 67 8.43 22.70 6.22
N PHE A 68 7.69 21.89 5.46
CA PHE A 68 6.73 20.94 6.02
C PHE A 68 7.44 19.94 6.94
N LEU A 69 8.56 19.34 6.51
CA LEU A 69 9.36 18.45 7.37
C LEU A 69 9.86 19.16 8.63
N LEU A 70 10.38 20.39 8.49
CA LEU A 70 10.93 21.14 9.62
C LEU A 70 9.86 21.61 10.61
N ARG A 71 8.74 22.16 10.11
CA ARG A 71 7.76 22.90 10.92
C ARG A 71 6.51 22.09 11.26
N ARG A 72 6.05 21.24 10.36
CA ARG A 72 4.82 20.45 10.56
C ARG A 72 5.10 19.10 11.21
N ILE A 73 6.22 18.46 10.84
CA ILE A 73 6.68 17.20 11.44
C ILE A 73 7.62 17.44 12.63
N ASP A 74 8.03 18.69 12.89
CA ASP A 74 8.97 19.11 13.95
C ASP A 74 10.33 18.37 13.88
N LEU A 75 10.85 18.16 12.67
CA LEU A 75 12.18 17.57 12.49
C LEU A 75 13.26 18.63 12.71
N ARG A 76 13.67 18.81 13.97
CA ARG A 76 14.65 19.83 14.40
C ARG A 76 16.06 19.67 13.84
N SER A 77 16.40 18.47 13.36
CA SER A 77 17.72 18.19 12.78
C SER A 77 17.55 17.30 11.57
N LEU A 78 17.88 17.84 10.40
CA LEU A 78 17.89 17.13 9.14
C LEU A 78 19.32 16.77 8.75
N ARG A 79 19.51 15.57 8.21
CA ARG A 79 20.74 15.12 7.56
C ARG A 79 20.43 14.58 6.18
N ASP A 80 21.41 14.61 5.28
CA ASP A 80 21.26 14.08 3.91
C ASP A 80 19.94 14.52 3.26
N GLU A 81 19.66 15.83 3.38
CA GLU A 81 18.44 16.40 2.86
C GLU A 81 18.62 16.89 1.42
N ARG A 82 17.59 16.71 0.60
CA ARG A 82 17.60 17.15 -0.80
C ARG A 82 16.18 17.24 -1.35
N ALA A 83 16.02 18.07 -2.37
CA ALA A 83 14.81 18.07 -3.18
C ALA A 83 14.56 16.65 -3.74
N PHE A 84 13.29 16.24 -3.73
CA PHE A 84 12.88 14.91 -4.16
C PHE A 84 11.60 14.99 -5.02
N PRO A 85 11.65 15.68 -6.18
CA PRO A 85 10.51 15.69 -7.08
C PRO A 85 10.31 14.30 -7.69
N VAL A 86 9.06 13.84 -7.72
CA VAL A 86 8.71 12.52 -8.25
C VAL A 86 7.51 12.67 -9.16
N HIS A 87 7.62 12.27 -10.43
CA HIS A 87 6.51 12.31 -11.39
C HIS A 87 5.80 13.68 -11.47
N GLY A 88 6.56 14.77 -11.41
CA GLY A 88 6.05 16.15 -11.42
C GLY A 88 5.48 16.64 -10.07
N LEU A 89 5.50 15.80 -9.03
CA LEU A 89 5.06 16.17 -7.69
C LEU A 89 6.21 16.85 -6.93
N PRO A 90 5.96 18.03 -6.31
CA PRO A 90 6.93 18.64 -5.41
C PRO A 90 7.19 17.73 -4.21
N GLY A 91 8.46 17.58 -3.82
CA GLY A 91 8.83 16.74 -2.70
C GLY A 91 10.19 17.06 -2.13
N HIS A 92 10.44 16.58 -0.92
CA HIS A 92 11.72 16.69 -0.22
C HIS A 92 11.98 15.43 0.59
N THR A 93 13.25 15.05 0.69
CA THR A 93 13.70 13.92 1.50
C THR A 93 14.77 14.36 2.48
N ALA A 94 14.79 13.76 3.67
CA ALA A 94 15.80 14.00 4.69
C ALA A 94 15.84 12.85 5.70
N LEU A 95 16.96 12.68 6.39
CA LEU A 95 17.05 11.91 7.62
C LEU A 95 16.69 12.80 8.80
N GLY A 96 15.77 12.36 9.66
CA GLY A 96 15.39 13.01 10.92
C GLY A 96 15.40 12.02 12.08
N ARG A 97 15.52 12.49 13.33
CA ARG A 97 15.42 11.61 14.50
C ARG A 97 14.00 11.46 14.99
N ALA A 98 13.57 10.22 15.18
CA ALA A 98 12.27 9.90 15.75
C ALA A 98 12.31 8.62 16.58
N ASP A 99 11.27 8.42 17.38
CA ASP A 99 11.05 7.18 18.12
C ASP A 99 10.52 6.10 17.18
N THR A 100 11.11 4.92 17.28
CA THR A 100 10.79 3.75 16.45
C THR A 100 10.64 2.52 17.36
N PRO A 101 10.14 1.38 16.85
CA PRO A 101 10.07 0.14 17.63
C PRO A 101 11.42 -0.31 18.20
N TRP A 102 12.53 0.13 17.61
CA TRP A 102 13.88 -0.19 18.07
C TRP A 102 14.51 0.97 18.88
N GLY A 103 13.73 1.95 19.34
CA GLY A 103 14.20 3.13 20.05
C GLY A 103 14.51 4.32 19.14
N ARG A 104 14.96 5.43 19.74
CA ARG A 104 15.17 6.69 19.03
C ARG A 104 16.35 6.58 18.05
N ARG A 105 16.15 6.89 16.77
CA ARG A 105 17.18 6.71 15.72
C ARG A 105 16.93 7.62 14.52
N TRP A 106 17.85 7.58 13.54
CA TRP A 106 17.65 8.25 12.26
C TRP A 106 16.64 7.48 11.42
N VAL A 107 15.69 8.21 10.85
CA VAL A 107 14.58 7.73 10.02
C VAL A 107 14.60 8.53 8.73
N ARG A 108 14.44 7.85 7.59
CA ARG A 108 14.31 8.51 6.30
C ARG A 108 12.89 9.00 6.12
N TYR A 109 12.74 10.31 5.99
CA TYR A 109 11.47 10.95 5.65
C TYR A 109 11.47 11.36 4.18
N VAL A 110 10.37 11.11 3.49
CA VAL A 110 10.07 11.70 2.20
C VAL A 110 8.67 12.31 2.28
N VAL A 111 8.54 13.59 1.95
CA VAL A 111 7.24 14.22 1.77
C VAL A 111 7.01 14.52 0.30
N LEU A 112 5.82 14.16 -0.19
CA LEU A 112 5.36 14.44 -1.56
C LEU A 112 4.04 15.21 -1.48
N PHE A 113 3.91 16.28 -2.25
CA PHE A 113 2.69 17.06 -2.34
C PHE A 113 1.89 16.67 -3.58
N LEU A 114 0.63 16.30 -3.37
CA LEU A 114 -0.34 16.00 -4.41
C LEU A 114 -1.65 16.67 -4.04
N ASP A 115 -2.13 17.56 -4.91
CA ASP A 115 -3.31 18.38 -4.69
C ASP A 115 -3.22 19.18 -3.38
N ASP A 116 -4.18 19.07 -2.47
CA ASP A 116 -4.21 19.74 -1.18
C ASP A 116 -3.51 18.95 -0.05
N ARG A 117 -2.93 17.79 -0.36
CA ARG A 117 -2.38 16.88 0.65
C ARG A 117 -0.87 16.72 0.58
N ALA A 118 -0.30 16.46 1.76
CA ALA A 118 1.05 15.99 1.95
C ALA A 118 1.02 14.50 2.26
N TYR A 119 1.85 13.74 1.55
CA TYR A 119 2.05 12.31 1.73
C TYR A 119 3.43 12.13 2.35
N LEU A 120 3.47 11.66 3.59
CA LEU A 120 4.70 11.48 4.35
C LEU A 120 5.04 10.00 4.42
N LEU A 121 6.13 9.63 3.76
CA LEU A 121 6.77 8.33 3.93
C LEU A 121 7.85 8.44 5.01
N ALA A 122 7.85 7.48 5.94
CA ALA A 122 8.86 7.34 6.98
C ALA A 122 9.42 5.91 6.96
N GLY A 123 10.70 5.77 6.66
CA GLY A 123 11.44 4.51 6.63
C GLY A 123 12.36 4.38 7.84
N ALA A 124 12.12 3.36 8.66
CA ALA A 124 12.92 3.08 9.86
C ALA A 124 13.50 1.66 9.80
N THR A 125 14.67 1.47 10.41
CA THR A 125 15.35 0.17 10.48
C THR A 125 16.11 0.02 11.79
N ASP A 126 16.33 -1.22 12.23
CA ASP A 126 17.16 -1.59 13.37
C ASP A 126 18.66 -1.25 13.16
N ASP A 127 19.10 -1.15 11.90
CA ASP A 127 20.44 -0.75 11.48
C ASP A 127 20.40 0.48 10.55
N PRO A 128 20.52 1.71 11.08
CA PRO A 128 20.52 2.93 10.27
C PRO A 128 21.69 3.04 9.29
N ALA A 129 22.73 2.21 9.41
CA ALA A 129 23.86 2.20 8.50
C ALA A 129 23.66 1.28 7.29
N ASP A 130 22.61 0.43 7.27
CA ASP A 130 22.31 -0.44 6.14
C ASP A 130 21.70 0.36 4.96
N PRO A 131 22.46 0.58 3.87
CA PRO A 131 21.98 1.38 2.74
C PRO A 131 20.81 0.72 2.00
N ARG A 132 20.61 -0.60 2.14
CA ARG A 132 19.53 -1.34 1.45
C ARG A 132 18.17 -0.94 2.00
N ARG A 133 18.07 -0.65 3.29
CA ARG A 133 16.80 -0.27 3.95
C ARG A 133 16.41 1.15 3.60
N ASP A 134 17.39 2.05 3.54
CA ASP A 134 17.18 3.41 3.05
C ASP A 134 16.72 3.39 1.57
N ALA A 135 17.39 2.59 0.74
CA ALA A 135 17.03 2.42 -0.67
C ALA A 135 15.60 1.90 -0.85
N ALA A 136 15.12 0.98 -0.01
CA ALA A 136 13.74 0.49 -0.06
C ALA A 136 12.70 1.60 0.19
N THR A 137 12.98 2.51 1.13
CA THR A 137 12.13 3.66 1.43
C THR A 137 12.09 4.65 0.26
N LEU A 138 13.26 4.98 -0.28
CA LEU A 138 13.38 5.89 -1.42
C LEU A 138 12.75 5.29 -2.70
N ALA A 139 12.91 3.99 -2.93
CA ALA A 139 12.28 3.30 -4.06
C ALA A 139 10.74 3.33 -3.96
N THR A 140 10.21 3.08 -2.75
CA THR A 140 8.78 3.20 -2.47
C THR A 140 8.29 4.62 -2.78
N ALA A 141 9.00 5.65 -2.29
CA ALA A 141 8.63 7.04 -2.55
C ALA A 141 8.74 7.42 -4.05
N ARG A 142 9.76 6.93 -4.77
CA ARG A 142 9.92 7.16 -6.22
C ARG A 142 8.80 6.58 -7.05
N SER A 143 8.15 5.52 -6.58
CA SER A 143 7.03 4.90 -7.28
C SER A 143 5.71 5.65 -7.12
N PHE A 144 5.64 6.62 -6.19
CA PHE A 144 4.41 7.34 -5.88
C PHE A 144 4.01 8.25 -7.05
N HIS A 145 2.80 8.10 -7.56
CA HIS A 145 2.26 8.99 -8.58
C HIS A 145 0.74 9.09 -8.53
N ARG A 146 0.20 10.11 -9.21
CA ARG A 146 -1.23 10.25 -9.46
C ARG A 146 -1.73 9.03 -10.24
N LEU A 147 -2.89 8.50 -9.85
CA LEU A 147 -3.59 7.45 -10.60
C LEU A 147 -3.81 7.88 -12.05
N ARG A 148 -3.29 7.07 -12.97
CA ARG A 148 -3.51 7.22 -14.40
C ARG A 148 -4.92 6.72 -14.75
N PRO A 149 -5.52 7.15 -15.88
CA PRO A 149 -6.86 6.72 -16.28
C PRO A 149 -7.05 5.19 -16.28
N GLY A 150 -6.06 4.44 -16.76
CA GLY A 150 -6.09 2.97 -16.77
C GLY A 150 -5.99 2.32 -15.38
N GLU A 151 -5.38 2.99 -14.41
CA GLU A 151 -5.16 2.47 -13.05
C GLU A 151 -6.37 2.67 -12.14
N ARG A 152 -7.29 3.58 -12.49
CA ARG A 152 -8.51 3.83 -11.69
C ARG A 152 -9.36 2.58 -11.50
N ARG A 153 -9.35 1.64 -12.45
CA ARG A 153 -10.03 0.34 -12.33
C ARG A 153 -9.38 -0.54 -11.26
N LEU A 154 -8.07 -0.44 -11.06
CA LEU A 154 -7.34 -1.22 -10.05
C LEU A 154 -7.59 -0.72 -8.62
N ALA A 155 -7.98 0.56 -8.50
CA ALA A 155 -8.38 1.20 -7.24
C ALA A 155 -9.81 0.85 -6.78
N GLN A 156 -10.58 0.10 -7.58
CA GLN A 156 -11.94 -0.28 -7.22
C GLN A 156 -11.97 -1.40 -6.16
N PRO A 157 -12.95 -1.37 -5.23
CA PRO A 157 -13.12 -2.44 -4.24
C PRO A 157 -13.38 -3.76 -4.94
N LEU A 158 -12.87 -4.83 -4.32
CA LEU A 158 -13.33 -6.16 -4.65
C LEU A 158 -14.79 -6.33 -4.26
N ARG A 159 -15.56 -6.94 -5.15
CA ARG A 159 -16.98 -7.20 -4.93
C ARG A 159 -17.26 -8.69 -5.01
N LEU A 160 -18.19 -9.13 -4.18
CA LEU A 160 -18.79 -10.45 -4.29
C LEU A 160 -19.86 -10.43 -5.37
N HIS A 161 -19.71 -11.35 -6.32
CA HIS A 161 -20.67 -11.66 -7.36
C HIS A 161 -21.17 -13.08 -7.18
N LEU A 162 -22.44 -13.31 -7.51
CA LEU A 162 -22.99 -14.65 -7.60
C LEU A 162 -22.88 -15.13 -9.05
N VAL A 163 -22.32 -16.33 -9.22
CA VAL A 163 -22.28 -17.02 -10.51
C VAL A 163 -22.88 -18.40 -10.36
N ARG A 164 -23.65 -18.84 -11.35
CA ARG A 164 -24.18 -20.20 -11.37
C ARG A 164 -23.13 -21.15 -11.95
N ALA A 165 -22.78 -22.20 -11.20
CA ALA A 165 -21.87 -23.23 -11.62
C ALA A 165 -22.45 -24.00 -12.82
N ARG A 166 -21.68 -24.08 -13.90
CA ARG A 166 -21.98 -24.95 -15.05
C ARG A 166 -21.34 -26.33 -14.85
N PRO A 167 -21.78 -27.37 -15.56
CA PRO A 167 -21.04 -28.63 -15.61
C PRO A 167 -19.55 -28.39 -15.89
N GLY A 168 -18.67 -29.03 -15.09
CA GLY A 168 -17.22 -28.85 -15.20
C GLY A 168 -16.64 -27.59 -14.54
N THR A 169 -17.43 -26.76 -13.87
CA THR A 169 -16.90 -25.63 -13.09
C THR A 169 -15.93 -26.15 -12.02
N ARG A 170 -14.78 -25.46 -11.88
CA ARG A 170 -13.77 -25.76 -10.88
C ARG A 170 -13.30 -24.49 -10.21
N TYR A 171 -13.02 -24.55 -8.90
CA TYR A 171 -12.45 -23.42 -8.17
C TYR A 171 -11.11 -22.98 -8.77
N ALA A 172 -10.29 -23.92 -9.25
CA ALA A 172 -9.04 -23.59 -9.94
C ALA A 172 -9.25 -22.70 -11.18
N ALA A 173 -10.31 -22.93 -11.95
CA ALA A 173 -10.62 -22.13 -13.13
C ALA A 173 -11.18 -20.74 -12.76
N LEU A 174 -12.01 -20.67 -11.71
CA LEU A 174 -12.52 -19.42 -11.17
C LEU A 174 -11.39 -18.57 -10.57
N ALA A 175 -10.47 -19.20 -9.85
CA ALA A 175 -9.31 -18.58 -9.23
C ALA A 175 -8.40 -17.88 -10.26
N ARG A 176 -8.16 -18.50 -11.43
CA ARG A 176 -7.38 -17.87 -12.52
C ARG A 176 -7.97 -16.56 -13.05
N ARG A 177 -9.27 -16.34 -12.86
CA ARG A 177 -9.99 -15.11 -13.25
C ARG A 177 -10.29 -14.21 -12.06
N SER A 178 -9.87 -14.61 -10.87
CA SER A 178 -10.11 -13.88 -9.63
C SER A 178 -8.97 -12.90 -9.38
N PRO A 179 -9.27 -11.68 -8.90
CA PRO A 179 -8.27 -10.70 -8.47
C PRO A 179 -7.73 -10.99 -7.05
N LEU A 180 -8.09 -12.13 -6.45
CA LEU A 180 -7.57 -12.58 -5.16
C LEU A 180 -6.06 -12.90 -5.25
N PRO A 181 -5.31 -12.73 -4.15
CA PRO A 181 -3.88 -13.06 -4.08
C PRO A 181 -3.65 -14.59 -4.06
N GLU A 182 -2.49 -15.02 -3.58
CA GLU A 182 -2.14 -16.44 -3.43
C GLU A 182 -3.26 -17.25 -2.74
N HIS A 183 -3.36 -18.54 -3.09
CA HIS A 183 -4.41 -19.46 -2.61
C HIS A 183 -5.85 -19.06 -2.98
N ALA A 184 -6.04 -18.31 -4.07
CA ALA A 184 -7.36 -17.88 -4.55
C ALA A 184 -8.38 -19.04 -4.68
N ALA A 185 -7.96 -20.23 -5.09
CA ALA A 185 -8.86 -21.39 -5.17
C ALA A 185 -9.36 -21.82 -3.79
N ASP A 186 -8.47 -21.86 -2.79
CA ASP A 186 -8.81 -22.27 -1.42
C ASP A 186 -9.64 -21.21 -0.71
N LEU A 187 -9.37 -19.92 -0.96
CA LEU A 187 -10.21 -18.81 -0.49
C LEU A 187 -11.62 -18.87 -1.09
N LEU A 188 -11.73 -19.18 -2.39
CA LEU A 188 -13.03 -19.36 -3.03
C LEU A 188 -13.77 -20.60 -2.48
N ARG A 189 -13.07 -21.70 -2.19
CA ARG A 189 -13.65 -22.86 -1.50
C ARG A 189 -14.18 -22.47 -0.12
N LEU A 190 -13.38 -21.79 0.68
CA LEU A 190 -13.77 -21.33 2.01
C LEU A 190 -15.01 -20.43 1.96
N LEU A 191 -15.02 -19.47 1.04
CA LEU A 191 -16.13 -18.53 0.83
C LEU A 191 -17.45 -19.23 0.47
N ASN A 192 -17.38 -20.43 -0.12
CA ASN A 192 -18.51 -21.22 -0.58
C ASN A 192 -18.75 -22.48 0.26
N HIS A 193 -18.09 -22.63 1.42
CA HIS A 193 -18.21 -23.78 2.32
C HIS A 193 -17.75 -25.13 1.72
N ASP A 194 -16.85 -25.09 0.74
CA ASP A 194 -16.30 -26.27 0.06
C ASP A 194 -14.83 -26.56 0.47
N TRP A 195 -14.32 -25.90 1.50
CA TRP A 195 -12.95 -26.17 2.00
C TRP A 195 -12.90 -27.51 2.74
N PRO A 196 -11.81 -28.31 2.67
CA PRO A 196 -10.55 -28.05 1.95
C PRO A 196 -10.53 -28.50 0.49
N ARG A 197 -11.35 -29.47 0.09
CA ARG A 197 -11.20 -30.17 -1.21
C ARG A 197 -12.46 -30.24 -2.06
N GLY A 198 -13.55 -29.59 -1.64
CA GLY A 198 -14.81 -29.57 -2.37
C GLY A 198 -14.71 -28.81 -3.70
N GLU A 199 -15.61 -29.15 -4.61
CA GLU A 199 -15.77 -28.51 -5.90
C GLU A 199 -17.24 -28.19 -6.16
N PRO A 200 -17.55 -27.16 -6.98
CA PRO A 200 -18.91 -26.74 -7.23
C PRO A 200 -19.76 -27.83 -7.89
N ARG A 201 -20.99 -27.98 -7.42
CA ARG A 201 -22.01 -28.79 -8.09
C ARG A 201 -22.65 -28.00 -9.23
N PRO A 202 -22.97 -28.63 -10.38
CA PRO A 202 -23.72 -27.96 -11.44
C PRO A 202 -25.03 -27.35 -10.91
N GLY A 203 -25.33 -26.11 -11.29
CA GLY A 203 -26.50 -25.37 -10.81
C GLY A 203 -26.31 -24.61 -9.49
N GLN A 204 -25.26 -24.92 -8.71
CA GLN A 204 -24.94 -24.23 -7.45
C GLN A 204 -24.65 -22.75 -7.70
N LEU A 205 -25.16 -21.87 -6.83
CA LEU A 205 -24.75 -20.48 -6.80
C LEU A 205 -23.45 -20.37 -6.02
N LEU A 206 -22.43 -19.82 -6.67
CA LEU A 206 -21.12 -19.59 -6.10
C LEU A 206 -20.88 -18.09 -5.90
N LYS A 207 -20.40 -17.74 -4.72
CA LYS A 207 -19.80 -16.45 -4.42
C LYS A 207 -18.41 -16.43 -5.02
N VAL A 208 -18.18 -15.51 -5.95
CA VAL A 208 -16.86 -15.25 -6.54
C VAL A 208 -16.46 -13.80 -6.32
N VAL A 209 -15.16 -13.55 -6.27
CA VAL A 209 -14.60 -12.22 -6.09
C VAL A 209 -14.20 -11.66 -7.46
N ARG A 210 -14.62 -10.43 -7.76
CA ARG A 210 -14.26 -9.69 -8.98
C ARG A 210 -13.96 -8.23 -8.67
#